data_AF-A0A5E4Q1Y5-F1
#
_entry.id   AF-A0A5E4Q1Y5-F1
#
_cell.length_a   1.000
_cell.length_b   1.000
_cell.length_c   1.000
_cell.angle_alpha   90.00
_cell.angle_beta   90.00
_cell.angle_gamma   90.00
#
_symmetry.space_group_name_H-M   'P 1'
#
loop_
_entity.id
_entity.type
_entity.pdbx_description
1 polymer ?
#
loop_
_entity_poly.entity_id
_entity_poly.type
_entity_poly.pdbx_seq_one_letter_code
_entity_poly.pdbx_strand_id
1 'polypeptide(L)'
;MARHPIHKAVNSPSPDTQIAIYYKKNSQWINNQLFLVFAYKMSNIAKYLALDKVANFFNIIKQNGGIRGSLFKLYRQDELKDGQLVGEDNYGNKYFENPRYFYGRNRWVEYSDKFYMNYDGSQVPAEWFGWLHYKTDLPPHLDPNRPKYKWMLDWNENLSGTTGQYTPYSTTRPKIEAWQPKPKSSV
;
A
#
# COMPACT_ATOMS: atom_id res chain seq x y z
N MET A 1 37.01 -53.20 16.08
CA MET A 1 38.14 -52.72 15.26
C MET A 1 37.80 -51.34 14.69
N ALA A 2 38.21 -50.27 15.36
CA ALA A 2 38.07 -48.90 14.86
C ALA A 2 39.42 -48.45 14.30
N ARG A 3 39.50 -48.13 13.01
CA ARG A 3 40.71 -47.61 12.37
C ARG A 3 40.81 -46.11 12.66
N HIS A 4 41.85 -45.67 13.34
CA HIS A 4 42.16 -44.24 13.47
C HIS A 4 42.54 -43.65 12.10
N PRO A 5 42.05 -42.46 11.74
CA PRO A 5 42.44 -41.80 10.52
C PRO A 5 43.86 -41.24 10.65
N ILE A 6 44.71 -41.59 9.68
CA ILE A 6 46.05 -41.04 9.54
C ILE A 6 45.91 -39.57 9.13
N HIS A 7 46.26 -38.65 10.02
CA HIS A 7 46.38 -37.24 9.68
C HIS A 7 47.50 -37.05 8.65
N LYS A 8 47.14 -36.70 7.41
CA LYS A 8 48.10 -36.22 6.42
C LYS A 8 48.70 -34.91 6.93
N ALA A 9 50.02 -34.84 7.07
CA ALA A 9 50.71 -33.59 7.34
C ALA A 9 50.42 -32.62 6.19
N VAL A 10 49.71 -31.53 6.49
CA VAL A 10 49.50 -30.44 5.54
C VAL A 10 50.84 -29.70 5.46
N ASN A 11 51.57 -29.88 4.36
CA ASN A 11 52.81 -29.15 4.12
C ASN A 11 52.53 -27.64 4.18
N SER A 12 53.15 -26.96 5.14
CA SER A 12 53.05 -25.52 5.25
C SER A 12 53.66 -24.87 3.99
N PRO A 13 53.01 -23.86 3.39
CA PRO A 13 53.53 -23.18 2.20
C PRO A 13 54.95 -22.67 2.43
N SER A 14 55.80 -22.73 1.39
CA SER A 14 57.18 -22.22 1.45
C SER A 14 57.20 -20.72 1.81
N PRO A 15 58.26 -20.19 2.44
CA PRO A 15 58.34 -18.78 2.82
C PRO A 15 58.00 -17.80 1.69
N ASP A 16 58.48 -18.07 0.47
CA ASP A 16 58.19 -17.25 -0.70
C ASP A 16 56.70 -17.26 -1.09
N THR A 17 56.05 -18.42 -0.96
CA THR A 17 54.59 -18.52 -1.20
C THR A 17 53.78 -17.83 -0.09
N GLN A 18 54.24 -17.84 1.16
CA GLN A 18 53.59 -17.10 2.25
C GLN A 18 53.68 -15.57 2.03
N ILE A 19 54.83 -15.09 1.57
CA ILE A 19 55.05 -13.69 1.22
C ILE A 19 54.14 -13.28 0.05
N ALA A 20 54.06 -14.10 -1.02
CA ALA A 20 53.17 -13.83 -2.15
C ALA A 20 51.68 -13.81 -1.74
N ILE A 21 51.25 -14.74 -0.88
CA ILE A 21 49.88 -14.76 -0.32
C ILE A 21 49.61 -13.51 0.51
N TYR A 22 50.57 -13.08 1.33
CA TYR A 22 50.45 -11.85 2.12
C TYR A 22 50.27 -10.61 1.25
N TYR A 23 51.13 -10.41 0.24
CA TYR A 23 51.01 -9.27 -0.68
C TYR A 23 49.71 -9.31 -1.50
N LYS A 24 49.27 -10.50 -1.94
CA LYS A 24 48.00 -10.67 -2.66
C LYS A 24 46.80 -10.33 -1.78
N LYS A 25 46.80 -10.79 -0.52
CA LYS A 25 45.73 -10.51 0.45
C LYS A 25 45.71 -9.04 0.86
N ASN A 26 46.88 -8.42 1.02
CA ASN A 26 47.01 -6.99 1.30
C ASN A 26 46.54 -6.13 0.12
N SER A 27 46.91 -6.50 -1.11
CA SER A 27 46.42 -5.84 -2.33
C SER A 27 44.90 -5.97 -2.48
N GLN A 28 44.33 -7.16 -2.24
CA GLN A 28 42.88 -7.35 -2.23
C GLN A 28 42.19 -6.52 -1.12
N TRP A 29 42.79 -6.44 0.06
CA TRP A 29 42.28 -5.64 1.17
C TRP A 29 42.29 -4.14 0.81
N ILE A 30 43.39 -3.63 0.25
CA ILE A 30 43.51 -2.25 -0.22
C ILE A 30 42.52 -1.96 -1.35
N ASN A 31 42.38 -2.85 -2.32
CA ASN A 31 41.44 -2.69 -3.44
C ASN A 31 39.98 -2.67 -2.96
N ASN A 32 39.62 -3.52 -1.99
CA ASN A 32 38.30 -3.50 -1.40
C ASN A 32 38.04 -2.21 -0.60
N GLN A 33 39.03 -1.70 0.14
CA GLN A 33 38.91 -0.41 0.84
C GLN A 33 38.79 0.77 -0.13
N LEU A 34 39.60 0.79 -1.19
CA LEU A 34 39.52 1.81 -2.24
C LEU A 34 38.17 1.75 -2.99
N PHE A 35 37.67 0.55 -3.27
CA PHE A 35 36.35 0.36 -3.87
C PHE A 35 35.24 0.88 -2.96
N LEU A 36 35.29 0.60 -1.66
CA LEU A 36 34.30 1.10 -0.69
C LEU A 36 34.33 2.63 -0.58
N VAL A 37 35.52 3.24 -0.52
CA VAL A 37 35.68 4.70 -0.49
C VAL A 37 35.20 5.32 -1.80
N PHE A 38 35.56 4.74 -2.95
CA PHE A 38 35.10 5.19 -4.25
C PHE A 38 33.58 5.06 -4.40
N ALA A 39 33.00 3.92 -4.04
CA ALA A 39 31.55 3.69 -4.05
C ALA A 39 30.81 4.68 -3.13
N TYR A 40 31.36 4.95 -1.95
CA TYR A 40 30.82 5.97 -1.04
C TYR A 40 30.89 7.38 -1.63
N LYS A 41 32.04 7.76 -2.23
CA LYS A 41 32.21 9.05 -2.92
C LYS A 41 31.26 9.19 -4.10
N MET A 42 31.11 8.15 -4.93
CA MET A 42 30.21 8.12 -6.07
C MET A 42 28.74 8.15 -5.65
N SER A 43 28.37 7.47 -4.57
CA SER A 43 27.04 7.56 -3.95
C SER A 43 26.73 9.00 -3.51
N ASN A 44 27.70 9.69 -2.91
CA ASN A 44 27.51 11.09 -2.51
C ASN A 44 27.39 12.02 -3.72
N ILE A 45 28.21 11.84 -4.76
CA ILE A 45 28.13 12.62 -6.02
C ILE A 45 26.78 12.41 -6.72
N ALA A 46 26.26 11.17 -6.76
CA ALA A 46 24.96 10.87 -7.36
C ALA A 46 23.80 11.56 -6.62
N LYS A 47 23.89 11.66 -5.28
CA LYS A 47 22.94 12.45 -4.46
C LYS A 47 23.05 13.95 -4.73
N TYR A 48 24.27 14.48 -4.90
CA TYR A 48 24.48 15.89 -5.26
C TYR A 48 23.92 16.24 -6.65
N LEU A 49 24.00 15.31 -7.61
CA LEU A 49 23.47 15.47 -8.96
C LEU A 49 21.99 15.07 -9.10
N ALA A 50 21.31 14.73 -7.99
CA ALA A 50 19.90 14.32 -7.97
C ALA A 50 19.54 13.15 -8.91
N LEU A 51 20.51 12.32 -9.29
CA LEU A 51 20.30 11.17 -10.19
C LEU A 51 19.34 10.14 -9.59
N ASP A 52 19.34 10.03 -8.26
CA ASP A 52 18.41 9.24 -7.47
C ASP A 52 16.96 9.71 -7.62
N LYS A 53 16.72 11.02 -7.64
CA LYS A 53 15.38 11.60 -7.85
C LYS A 53 14.86 11.32 -9.25
N VAL A 54 15.73 11.44 -10.25
CA VAL A 54 15.39 11.14 -11.66
C VAL A 54 15.08 9.66 -11.83
N ALA A 55 15.89 8.76 -11.25
CA ALA A 55 15.62 7.33 -11.27
C ALA A 55 14.29 6.98 -10.59
N ASN A 56 14.02 7.58 -9.41
CA ASN A 56 12.74 7.41 -8.72
C ASN A 56 11.56 7.92 -9.54
N PHE A 57 11.70 9.05 -10.23
CA PHE A 57 10.66 9.57 -11.13
C PHE A 57 10.31 8.58 -12.24
N PHE A 58 11.31 8.01 -12.91
CA PHE A 58 11.06 6.98 -13.94
C PHE A 58 10.47 5.70 -13.35
N ASN A 59 10.87 5.31 -12.14
CA ASN A 59 10.26 4.17 -11.44
C ASN A 59 8.77 4.43 -11.14
N ILE A 60 8.42 5.64 -10.69
CA ILE A 60 7.03 6.05 -10.45
C ILE A 60 6.23 5.97 -11.76
N ILE A 61 6.77 6.50 -12.87
CA ILE A 61 6.10 6.42 -14.17
C ILE A 61 5.87 4.96 -14.58
N LYS A 62 6.88 4.11 -14.41
CA LYS A 62 6.79 2.69 -14.76
C LYS A 62 5.72 1.95 -13.94
N GLN A 63 5.68 2.18 -12.62
CA GLN A 63 4.68 1.56 -11.74
C GLN A 63 3.25 1.99 -12.08
N ASN A 64 3.07 3.24 -12.50
CA ASN A 64 1.77 3.81 -12.85
C ASN A 64 1.28 3.45 -14.26
N GLY A 65 1.85 2.43 -14.91
CA GLY A 65 1.44 2.01 -16.26
C GLY A 65 1.99 2.91 -17.37
N GLY A 66 3.16 3.52 -17.14
CA GLY A 66 3.83 4.38 -18.10
C GLY A 66 3.26 5.80 -18.13
N ILE A 67 3.61 6.56 -19.18
CA ILE A 67 3.26 7.98 -19.30
C ILE A 67 1.74 8.18 -19.35
N ARG A 68 1.00 7.32 -20.08
CA ARG A 68 -0.47 7.43 -20.20
C ARG A 68 -1.17 7.20 -18.87
N GLY A 69 -0.83 6.13 -18.15
CA GLY A 69 -1.42 5.86 -16.83
C GLY A 69 -1.01 6.92 -15.81
N SER A 70 0.23 7.43 -15.89
CA SER A 70 0.70 8.54 -15.05
C SER A 70 -0.08 9.83 -15.29
N LEU A 71 -0.33 10.19 -16.55
CA LEU A 71 -1.14 11.35 -16.91
C LEU A 71 -2.59 11.19 -16.48
N PHE A 72 -3.16 9.99 -16.63
CA PHE A 72 -4.50 9.69 -16.12
C PHE A 72 -4.57 9.84 -14.60
N LYS A 73 -3.56 9.35 -13.87
CA LYS A 73 -3.50 9.51 -12.42
C LYS A 73 -3.34 10.95 -11.97
N LEU A 74 -2.54 11.74 -12.69
CA LEU A 74 -2.44 13.17 -12.46
C LEU A 74 -3.77 13.88 -12.72
N TYR A 75 -4.52 13.48 -13.74
CA TYR A 75 -5.83 14.07 -14.06
C TYR A 75 -6.91 13.70 -13.03
N ARG A 76 -6.88 12.47 -12.49
CA ARG A 76 -7.95 11.95 -11.63
C ARG A 76 -7.65 12.08 -10.13
N GLN A 77 -6.40 12.00 -9.71
CA GLN A 77 -5.99 12.02 -8.29
C GLN A 77 -5.12 13.23 -7.91
N ASP A 78 -4.81 14.12 -8.87
CA ASP A 78 -3.93 15.29 -8.70
C ASP A 78 -2.51 14.98 -8.19
N GLU A 79 -2.15 13.71 -8.06
CA GLU A 79 -0.91 13.26 -7.47
C GLU A 79 -0.37 12.00 -8.16
N LEU A 80 0.94 11.97 -8.38
CA LEU A 80 1.66 10.80 -8.86
C LEU A 80 2.44 10.14 -7.72
N LYS A 81 1.97 8.99 -7.26
CA LYS A 81 2.61 8.18 -6.21
C LYS A 81 3.05 6.83 -6.72
N ASP A 82 4.01 6.22 -6.02
CA ASP A 82 4.42 4.83 -6.15
C ASP A 82 4.18 4.10 -4.84
N GLY A 83 3.76 2.85 -4.89
CA GLY A 83 3.44 2.07 -3.70
C GLY A 83 3.20 0.61 -3.99
N GLN A 84 3.30 -0.19 -2.93
CA GLN A 84 2.93 -1.60 -3.00
C GLN A 84 1.41 -1.72 -2.91
N LEU A 85 0.82 -2.52 -3.81
CA LEU A 85 -0.58 -2.91 -3.72
C LEU A 85 -0.76 -3.83 -2.50
N VAL A 86 -1.52 -3.37 -1.52
CA VAL A 86 -1.85 -4.10 -0.29
C VAL A 86 -3.05 -5.02 -0.53
N GLY A 87 -4.02 -4.56 -1.31
CA GLY A 87 -5.15 -5.39 -1.73
C GLY A 87 -6.20 -4.62 -2.50
N GLU A 88 -7.23 -5.34 -2.91
CA GLU A 88 -8.40 -4.82 -3.62
C GLU A 88 -9.66 -5.24 -2.86
N ASP A 89 -10.65 -4.35 -2.77
CA ASP A 89 -11.95 -4.69 -2.20
C ASP A 89 -12.92 -5.27 -3.24
N ASN A 90 -14.08 -5.74 -2.78
CA ASN A 90 -15.10 -6.32 -3.63
C ASN A 90 -15.70 -5.33 -4.64
N TYR A 91 -15.46 -4.03 -4.46
CA TYR A 91 -16.01 -2.95 -5.29
C TYR A 91 -15.01 -2.46 -6.36
N GLY A 92 -13.76 -2.91 -6.25
CA GLY A 92 -12.66 -2.62 -7.18
C GLY A 92 -11.76 -1.46 -6.75
N ASN A 93 -11.88 -0.98 -5.50
CA ASN A 93 -10.94 -0.01 -4.97
C ASN A 93 -9.64 -0.72 -4.59
N LYS A 94 -8.52 -0.11 -4.95
CA LYS A 94 -7.17 -0.66 -4.73
C LYS A 94 -6.45 0.14 -3.66
N TYR A 95 -5.89 -0.56 -2.68
CA TYR A 95 -5.26 0.04 -1.51
C TYR A 95 -3.75 -0.11 -1.60
N PHE A 96 -3.04 0.99 -1.41
CA PHE A 96 -1.59 1.04 -1.57
C PHE A 96 -0.90 1.55 -0.32
N GLU A 97 0.31 1.05 -0.09
CA GLU A 97 1.17 1.50 1.00
C GLU A 97 2.60 1.78 0.51
N ASN A 98 3.20 2.85 1.01
CA ASN A 98 4.62 3.15 0.84
C ASN A 98 5.20 3.80 2.11
N PRO A 99 5.94 3.05 2.94
CA PRO A 99 6.56 3.56 4.18
C PRO A 99 7.61 4.66 3.95
N ARG A 100 8.05 4.89 2.71
CA ARG A 100 8.94 6.01 2.35
C ARG A 100 8.25 7.36 2.50
N TYR A 101 6.93 7.41 2.33
CA TYR A 101 6.16 8.64 2.51
C TYR A 101 5.88 8.92 3.98
N PHE A 102 5.64 10.19 4.28
CA PHE A 102 5.32 10.60 5.63
C PHE A 102 3.98 10.02 6.10
N TYR A 103 3.83 9.89 7.41
CA TYR A 103 2.62 9.36 8.03
C TYR A 103 1.39 10.20 7.68
N GLY A 104 0.33 9.55 7.19
CA GLY A 104 -0.87 10.21 6.67
C GLY A 104 -0.89 10.33 5.14
N ARG A 105 0.23 10.08 4.45
CA ARG A 105 0.29 9.93 2.98
C ARG A 105 0.83 8.59 2.52
N ASN A 106 1.40 7.81 3.44
CA ASN A 106 1.94 6.48 3.17
C ASN A 106 0.88 5.44 2.85
N ARG A 107 -0.40 5.66 3.20
CA ARG A 107 -1.53 4.81 2.80
C ARG A 107 -2.51 5.61 1.95
N TRP A 108 -2.99 5.04 0.86
CA TRP A 108 -4.02 5.67 0.03
C TRP A 108 -4.87 4.62 -0.69
N VAL A 109 -5.97 5.08 -1.25
CA VAL A 109 -6.88 4.29 -2.08
C VAL A 109 -6.90 4.86 -3.48
N GLU A 110 -6.88 3.99 -4.48
CA GLU A 110 -7.26 4.28 -5.85
C GLU A 110 -8.66 3.72 -6.07
N TYR A 111 -9.65 4.61 -6.19
CA TYR A 111 -11.04 4.23 -6.36
C TYR A 111 -11.26 3.46 -7.67
N SER A 112 -12.24 2.56 -7.64
CA SER A 112 -12.65 1.75 -8.79
C SER A 112 -12.92 2.60 -10.03
N ASP A 113 -12.45 2.14 -11.18
CA ASP A 113 -12.66 2.83 -12.48
C ASP A 113 -14.15 2.91 -12.86
N LYS A 114 -15.00 2.09 -12.23
CA LYS A 114 -16.47 2.10 -12.41
C LYS A 114 -17.08 3.47 -12.14
N PHE A 115 -16.54 4.22 -11.19
CA PHE A 115 -17.05 5.54 -10.80
C PHE A 115 -16.38 6.69 -11.54
N TYR A 116 -15.32 6.42 -12.31
CA TYR A 116 -14.55 7.40 -13.07
C TYR A 116 -14.21 8.65 -12.22
N MET A 117 -14.78 9.83 -12.54
CA MET A 117 -14.59 11.09 -11.81
C MET A 117 -15.55 11.30 -10.63
N ASN A 118 -16.61 10.51 -10.52
CA ASN A 118 -17.60 10.59 -9.44
C ASN A 118 -17.20 9.68 -8.27
N TYR A 119 -15.91 9.58 -7.97
CA TYR A 119 -15.44 8.84 -6.81
C TYR A 119 -15.71 9.65 -5.54
N ASP A 120 -15.99 8.97 -4.43
CA ASP A 120 -16.27 9.62 -3.14
C ASP A 120 -15.60 8.90 -1.98
N GLY A 121 -15.29 9.65 -0.92
CA GLY A 121 -14.72 9.12 0.32
C GLY A 121 -15.59 8.05 0.98
N SER A 122 -16.91 8.10 0.80
CA SER A 122 -17.83 7.08 1.31
C SER A 122 -17.71 5.74 0.58
N GLN A 123 -16.98 5.67 -0.55
CA GLN A 123 -16.81 4.45 -1.34
C GLN A 123 -15.85 3.42 -0.76
N VAL A 124 -15.19 3.75 0.34
CA VAL A 124 -14.35 2.80 1.08
C VAL A 124 -15.23 1.98 2.03
N PRO A 125 -15.29 0.64 1.89
CA PRO A 125 -16.05 -0.21 2.81
C PRO A 125 -15.48 -0.17 4.22
N ALA A 126 -16.32 -0.47 5.21
CA ALA A 126 -15.93 -0.51 6.62
C ALA A 126 -14.76 -1.47 6.91
N GLU A 127 -14.60 -2.49 6.07
CA GLU A 127 -13.45 -3.39 6.09
C GLU A 127 -12.13 -2.61 5.95
N TRP A 128 -11.97 -1.87 4.85
CA TRP A 128 -10.75 -1.14 4.54
C TRP A 128 -10.64 0.21 5.24
N PHE A 129 -11.76 0.79 5.68
CA PHE A 129 -11.79 2.09 6.35
C PHE A 129 -10.86 2.15 7.57
N GLY A 130 -10.85 1.09 8.39
CA GLY A 130 -10.00 1.03 9.59
C GLY A 130 -8.50 1.09 9.28
N TRP A 131 -8.05 0.33 8.27
CA TRP A 131 -6.65 0.29 7.86
C TRP A 131 -6.22 1.61 7.20
N LEU A 132 -7.07 2.17 6.32
CA LEU A 132 -6.80 3.42 5.62
C LEU A 132 -6.68 4.62 6.59
N HIS A 133 -7.47 4.62 7.67
CA HIS A 133 -7.48 5.66 8.69
C HIS A 133 -6.64 5.33 9.92
N TYR A 134 -5.70 4.39 9.81
CA TYR A 134 -4.77 4.02 10.88
C TYR A 134 -5.43 3.61 12.21
N LYS A 135 -6.66 3.08 12.16
CA LYS A 135 -7.30 2.44 13.33
C LYS A 135 -6.72 1.06 13.59
N THR A 136 -6.27 0.39 12.53
CA THR A 136 -5.65 -0.93 12.57
C THR A 136 -4.45 -0.96 11.62
N ASP A 137 -3.43 -1.74 11.98
CA ASP A 137 -2.29 -2.01 11.08
C ASP A 137 -2.56 -3.17 10.14
N LEU A 138 -3.42 -4.10 10.54
CA LEU A 138 -3.79 -5.25 9.73
C LEU A 138 -4.83 -4.85 8.67
N PRO A 139 -4.58 -5.12 7.37
CA PRO A 139 -5.60 -5.02 6.34
C PRO A 139 -6.65 -6.13 6.51
N PRO A 140 -7.84 -6.01 5.89
CA PRO A 140 -8.96 -6.92 6.14
C PRO A 140 -8.67 -8.41 5.91
N HIS A 141 -7.79 -8.72 4.97
CA HIS A 141 -7.42 -10.10 4.62
C HIS A 141 -6.42 -10.73 5.60
N LEU A 142 -5.74 -9.93 6.44
CA LEU A 142 -4.79 -10.40 7.46
C LEU A 142 -5.36 -10.31 8.88
N ASP A 143 -6.56 -9.76 9.06
CA ASP A 143 -7.20 -9.60 10.36
C ASP A 143 -8.16 -10.76 10.65
N PRO A 144 -7.76 -11.76 11.47
CA PRO A 144 -8.60 -12.92 11.79
C PRO A 144 -9.75 -12.58 12.73
N ASN A 145 -9.69 -11.44 13.44
CA ASN A 145 -10.63 -11.10 14.50
C ASN A 145 -11.73 -10.15 14.03
N ARG A 146 -11.83 -9.89 12.72
CA ARG A 146 -12.85 -9.00 12.19
C ARG A 146 -14.24 -9.65 12.32
N PRO A 147 -15.17 -9.05 13.08
CA PRO A 147 -16.48 -9.63 13.27
C PRO A 147 -17.26 -9.65 11.95
N LYS A 148 -17.87 -10.79 11.63
CA LYS A 148 -18.83 -10.94 10.53
C LYS A 148 -20.12 -11.54 11.10
N TYR A 149 -21.09 -10.67 11.39
CA TYR A 149 -22.39 -11.08 11.92
C TYR A 149 -23.44 -11.13 10.81
N LYS A 150 -24.45 -11.99 10.98
CA LYS A 150 -25.54 -12.18 10.00
C LYS A 150 -26.37 -10.92 9.73
N TRP A 151 -26.37 -9.97 10.65
CA TRP A 151 -27.14 -8.72 10.55
C TRP A 151 -26.33 -7.57 9.94
N MET A 152 -25.02 -7.76 9.69
CA MET A 152 -24.22 -6.73 9.03
C MET A 152 -24.68 -6.61 7.58
N LEU A 153 -24.91 -5.37 7.16
CA LEU A 153 -25.22 -5.06 5.77
C LEU A 153 -23.92 -4.96 4.97
N ASP A 154 -24.01 -5.28 3.69
CA ASP A 154 -22.96 -4.94 2.74
C ASP A 154 -22.80 -3.43 2.64
N TRP A 155 -21.61 -3.00 2.24
CA TRP A 155 -21.34 -1.58 2.06
C TRP A 155 -22.25 -0.98 0.98
N ASN A 156 -22.72 0.23 1.25
CA ASN A 156 -23.42 1.09 0.30
C ASN A 156 -22.86 2.51 0.40
N GLU A 157 -22.80 3.20 -0.73
CA GLU A 157 -22.28 4.56 -0.79
C GLU A 157 -23.21 5.58 -0.12
N ASN A 158 -22.68 6.79 0.10
CA ASN A 158 -23.49 7.88 0.61
C ASN A 158 -24.48 8.37 -0.45
N LEU A 159 -25.76 8.10 -0.23
CA LEU A 159 -26.85 8.49 -1.14
C LEU A 159 -27.40 9.91 -0.89
N SER A 160 -26.75 10.71 -0.04
CA SER A 160 -27.19 12.08 0.24
C SER A 160 -27.28 12.92 -1.04
N GLY A 161 -28.38 13.66 -1.21
CA GLY A 161 -28.61 14.48 -2.42
C GLY A 161 -29.06 13.70 -3.65
N THR A 162 -29.22 12.37 -3.55
CA THR A 162 -29.81 11.54 -4.60
C THR A 162 -31.27 11.19 -4.28
N THR A 163 -31.98 10.55 -5.21
CA THR A 163 -33.31 9.99 -4.96
C THR A 163 -33.33 8.90 -3.88
N GLY A 164 -32.18 8.28 -3.59
CA GLY A 164 -32.02 7.26 -2.56
C GLY A 164 -31.67 7.80 -1.17
N GLN A 165 -31.71 9.11 -0.96
CA GLN A 165 -31.36 9.72 0.32
C GLN A 165 -32.30 9.28 1.46
N TYR A 166 -31.75 9.22 2.68
CA TYR A 166 -32.55 8.96 3.86
C TYR A 166 -33.52 10.12 4.12
N THR A 167 -34.82 9.83 4.13
CA THR A 167 -35.86 10.78 4.49
C THR A 167 -36.54 10.30 5.78
N PRO A 168 -36.42 11.05 6.89
CA PRO A 168 -37.01 10.64 8.16
C PRO A 168 -38.53 10.66 8.06
N TYR A 169 -39.17 9.71 8.74
CA TYR A 169 -40.62 9.63 8.87
C TYR A 169 -40.99 9.32 10.32
N SER A 170 -42.24 9.60 10.70
CA SER A 170 -42.72 9.17 12.02
C SER A 170 -42.81 7.64 12.04
N THR A 171 -42.02 7.02 12.90
CA THR A 171 -42.10 5.57 13.18
C THR A 171 -43.31 5.23 14.06
N THR A 172 -44.05 6.23 14.53
CA THR A 172 -45.26 6.06 15.35
C THR A 172 -46.53 6.26 14.53
N ARG A 173 -47.51 5.39 14.79
CA ARG A 173 -48.89 5.57 14.30
C ARG A 173 -49.60 6.71 15.06
N PRO A 174 -50.60 7.37 14.46
CA PRO A 174 -51.45 8.32 15.18
C PRO A 174 -52.03 7.69 16.45
N LYS A 175 -51.94 8.40 17.57
CA LYS A 175 -52.43 7.91 18.88
C LYS A 175 -53.92 8.16 19.08
N ILE A 176 -54.47 9.14 18.37
CA ILE A 176 -55.87 9.57 18.46
C ILE A 176 -56.51 9.27 17.11
N GLU A 177 -57.60 8.51 17.11
CA GLU A 177 -58.36 8.18 15.91
C GLU A 177 -59.40 9.27 15.64
N ALA A 178 -59.45 9.77 14.40
CA ALA A 178 -60.41 10.78 14.00
C ALA A 178 -61.77 10.12 13.67
N TRP A 179 -62.87 10.73 14.12
CA TRP A 179 -64.20 10.29 13.72
C TRP A 179 -64.40 10.48 12.21
N GLN A 180 -64.86 9.43 11.52
CA GLN A 180 -65.20 9.48 10.10
C GLN A 180 -66.73 9.67 9.93
N PRO A 181 -67.19 10.78 9.31
CA PRO A 181 -68.61 11.03 9.11
C PRO A 181 -69.24 10.02 8.14
N LYS A 182 -70.46 9.57 8.46
CA LYS A 182 -71.27 8.82 7.51
C LYS A 182 -71.78 9.77 6.41
N PRO A 183 -71.70 9.40 5.12
CA PRO A 183 -72.28 10.21 4.05
C PRO A 183 -73.80 10.30 4.22
N LYS A 184 -74.37 11.47 3.89
CA LYS A 184 -75.83 11.65 3.87
C LYS A 184 -76.43 10.81 2.76
N SER A 185 -77.55 10.12 3.03
CA SER A 185 -78.33 9.46 1.99
C SER A 185 -78.85 10.49 0.99
N SER A 186 -78.60 10.27 -0.29
CA SER A 186 -79.20 11.06 -1.38
C SER A 186 -80.72 10.97 -1.25
N VAL A 187 -81.39 12.11 -1.12
CA VAL A 187 -82.86 12.23 -1.14
C VAL A 187 -83.36 12.06 -2.56
#